data_AF-A0A956CVV5-F1
#
_entry.id   AF-A0A956CVV5-F1
#
_cell.length_a   1.000
_cell.length_b   1.000
_cell.length_c   1.000
_cell.angle_alpha   90.00
_cell.angle_beta   90.00
_cell.angle_gamma   90.00
#
_symmetry.space_group_name_H-M   'P 1'
#
loop_
_entity.id
_entity.type
_entity.pdbx_description
1 polymer ?
#
loop_
_entity_poly.entity_id
_entity_poly.type
_entity_poly.pdbx_seq_one_letter_code
_entity_poly.pdbx_strand_id
1 'polypeptide(L)'
;MTFSHARAASLLFLLTLGASACGSGPARRDAGAPPDDAGAPPDDAAVTSDAAVDAGPVLDAGPPRPEANIREALGCASPIPVQGSTRPGSLELHEVDTTTFPDALCNDGTPAVLYFRPYRGEANRNRWVVSLRGGGGCGNGDACAGRWCGCGNPGTRDCPFTDFDTNFNANNMSGGGSRSQDGGGVQRRDGDPNPLADFNHVQLIYCSSDGWAGGARGVTYTVTHPVTGAEVTYTMHFLGARILDADLAILRQDGVPPLTYTADGGAVEMPDLDEAEAVVFVGDSGGGSGMISNLDRMADLLREHHVGGGAPDMVGIIDAIVGPDWGRLDWTNNPAASAGILTYQDAMAAMAGSPANENASLDTSCVAWHAANRPGSEAECGDITHVLRHHITTPFFVRMALFDGLISRTYRESGLADPELGPFVLGGPMDNLPLVFAQVLQRELAAFDVLPSTAEEGDEISVAPGVFAPSCSRHDTIHNDDEVYGTSIDPTGTAPLFFFDVFESWRTGVGSSIVTSMDPMRRDTVCAP
;
A
#
# COMPACT_ATOMS: atom_id res chain seq x y z
N MET A 1 20.37 22.73 -14.95
CA MET A 1 19.50 23.13 -13.81
C MET A 1 18.26 22.23 -13.67
N THR A 2 18.21 21.06 -14.32
CA THR A 2 17.11 20.09 -14.30
C THR A 2 17.28 18.95 -13.28
N PHE A 3 18.49 18.75 -12.73
CA PHE A 3 18.78 17.69 -11.76
C PHE A 3 18.24 17.93 -10.32
N SER A 4 17.82 19.15 -9.99
CA SER A 4 17.38 19.49 -8.62
C SER A 4 15.91 19.14 -8.34
N HIS A 5 15.08 18.97 -9.37
CA HIS A 5 13.65 18.65 -9.21
C HIS A 5 13.40 17.14 -9.02
N ALA A 6 14.25 16.27 -9.58
CA ALA A 6 14.10 14.83 -9.45
C ALA A 6 14.32 14.32 -8.00
N ARG A 7 15.27 14.90 -7.26
CA ARG A 7 15.46 14.60 -5.82
C ARG A 7 14.35 15.15 -4.91
N ALA A 8 13.61 16.16 -5.36
CA ALA A 8 12.48 16.76 -4.64
C ALA A 8 11.29 15.80 -4.56
N ALA A 9 10.92 15.23 -5.72
CA ALA A 9 9.85 14.25 -5.85
C ALA A 9 10.16 12.95 -5.09
N SER A 10 11.45 12.59 -4.96
CA SER A 10 11.91 11.40 -4.27
C SER A 10 11.53 11.30 -2.79
N LEU A 11 11.55 12.42 -2.05
CA LEU A 11 11.16 12.45 -0.63
C LEU A 11 9.64 12.42 -0.43
N LEU A 12 8.88 12.76 -1.48
CA LEU A 12 7.47 13.07 -1.35
C LEU A 12 6.50 11.94 -1.72
N PHE A 13 7.00 10.88 -2.33
CA PHE A 13 6.21 9.67 -2.61
C PHE A 13 6.64 8.49 -1.72
N LEU A 14 7.80 8.59 -1.04
CA LEU A 14 8.03 7.92 0.26
C LEU A 14 6.86 8.16 1.23
N LEU A 15 6.19 9.29 1.03
CA LEU A 15 5.18 9.92 1.87
C LEU A 15 3.78 9.30 1.72
N THR A 16 3.34 8.82 0.54
CA THR A 16 1.95 8.31 0.39
C THR A 16 1.77 6.80 0.50
N LEU A 17 2.84 6.00 0.31
CA LEU A 17 2.71 4.54 0.26
C LEU A 17 3.70 3.79 1.15
N GLY A 18 4.27 4.45 2.17
CA GLY A 18 5.07 3.78 3.21
C GLY A 18 6.23 2.97 2.65
N ALA A 19 7.05 3.59 1.78
CA ALA A 19 8.22 2.94 1.22
C ALA A 19 9.40 2.91 2.22
N SER A 20 9.24 2.40 3.45
CA SER A 20 10.36 2.16 4.40
C SER A 20 10.04 1.23 5.60
N ALA A 21 10.50 -0.02 5.50
CA ALA A 21 10.87 -1.04 6.49
C ALA A 21 10.15 -1.21 7.87
N CYS A 22 9.86 -2.47 8.22
CA CYS A 22 9.97 -3.02 9.58
C CYS A 22 11.39 -3.60 9.77
N GLY A 23 12.16 -3.06 10.71
CA GLY A 23 13.49 -3.58 11.07
C GLY A 23 14.00 -2.94 12.35
N SER A 24 14.05 -3.72 13.44
CA SER A 24 14.64 -3.33 14.72
C SER A 24 16.17 -3.41 14.63
N GLY A 25 16.86 -2.27 14.75
CA GLY A 25 18.32 -2.22 14.81
C GLY A 25 18.89 -2.85 16.09
N PRO A 26 20.18 -3.23 16.06
CA PRO A 26 21.10 -2.40 16.84
C PRO A 26 22.38 -2.01 16.10
N ALA A 27 22.83 -0.80 16.43
CA ALA A 27 24.20 -0.28 16.48
C ALA A 27 25.17 -0.58 15.31
N ARG A 28 25.53 0.51 14.60
CA ARG A 28 26.76 0.64 13.80
C ARG A 28 27.97 0.10 14.59
N ARG A 29 28.75 -0.79 13.97
CA ARG A 29 30.13 -1.07 14.38
C ARG A 29 31.06 -0.13 13.62
N ASP A 30 31.66 0.79 14.37
CA ASP A 30 32.85 1.52 13.95
C ASP A 30 33.99 0.53 13.72
N ALA A 31 34.56 0.53 12.50
CA ALA A 31 35.79 -0.17 12.20
C ALA A 31 36.98 0.71 12.65
N GLY A 32 37.52 0.39 13.82
CA GLY A 32 38.76 0.96 14.35
C GLY A 32 40.00 0.54 13.57
N ALA A 33 40.94 1.48 13.50
CA ALA A 33 42.28 1.37 12.91
C ALA A 33 43.13 0.21 13.48
N PRO A 34 44.14 -0.29 12.73
CA PRO A 34 45.05 -1.33 13.18
C PRO A 34 46.25 -0.77 13.96
N PRO A 35 46.90 -1.56 14.84
CA PRO A 35 48.19 -1.19 15.42
C PRO A 35 49.37 -1.72 14.60
N ASP A 36 50.43 -0.91 14.62
CA ASP A 36 51.78 -1.16 14.09
C ASP A 36 52.50 -2.32 14.82
N ASP A 37 53.36 -3.07 14.10
CA ASP A 37 54.79 -3.14 14.46
C ASP A 37 55.68 -3.83 13.39
N ALA A 38 56.70 -3.06 12.98
CA ALA A 38 58.09 -3.34 12.56
C ALA A 38 58.55 -4.64 11.86
N GLY A 39 59.21 -4.46 10.70
CA GLY A 39 60.29 -5.33 10.20
C GLY A 39 60.60 -5.23 8.69
N ALA A 40 61.55 -4.38 8.29
CA ALA A 40 62.15 -4.28 6.93
C ALA A 40 63.42 -5.19 6.79
N PRO A 41 64.22 -5.24 5.68
CA PRO A 41 64.16 -4.59 4.34
C PRO A 41 64.57 -5.58 3.17
N PRO A 42 65.19 -5.15 2.04
CA PRO A 42 64.63 -4.53 0.82
C PRO A 42 64.92 -5.36 -0.47
N ASP A 43 64.47 -4.91 -1.65
CA ASP A 43 65.29 -4.83 -2.88
C ASP A 43 64.50 -4.25 -4.09
N ASP A 44 65.05 -3.14 -4.60
CA ASP A 44 65.16 -2.63 -5.97
C ASP A 44 64.23 -3.13 -7.10
N ALA A 45 63.56 -2.18 -7.78
CA ALA A 45 64.06 -1.61 -9.05
C ALA A 45 62.96 -0.83 -9.80
N ALA A 46 63.36 0.35 -10.29
CA ALA A 46 62.61 1.19 -11.22
C ALA A 46 62.38 0.50 -12.58
N VAL A 47 61.41 1.00 -13.36
CA VAL A 47 61.63 1.56 -14.71
C VAL A 47 60.29 2.04 -15.32
N THR A 48 60.37 3.23 -15.87
CA THR A 48 59.44 3.99 -16.72
C THR A 48 59.06 3.30 -18.03
N SER A 49 57.89 3.59 -18.61
CA SER A 49 57.77 4.34 -19.88
C SER A 49 56.37 4.24 -20.51
N ASP A 50 56.02 5.34 -21.16
CA ASP A 50 54.81 5.59 -21.94
C ASP A 50 54.52 4.57 -23.04
N ALA A 51 53.24 4.28 -23.25
CA ALA A 51 52.71 3.96 -24.57
C ALA A 51 51.24 4.41 -24.65
N ALA A 52 51.03 5.52 -25.34
CA ALA A 52 49.75 5.88 -25.91
C ALA A 52 49.31 4.77 -26.88
N VAL A 53 48.06 4.31 -26.77
CA VAL A 53 47.45 3.41 -27.74
C VAL A 53 46.11 4.03 -28.20
N ASP A 54 46.21 4.63 -29.37
CA ASP A 54 45.28 4.65 -30.50
C ASP A 54 43.76 4.54 -30.20
N ALA A 55 43.07 5.67 -30.38
CA ALA A 55 41.62 5.74 -30.42
C ALA A 55 41.11 5.17 -31.76
N GLY A 56 40.64 3.93 -31.73
CA GLY A 56 39.86 3.34 -32.80
C GLY A 56 38.52 4.06 -33.02
N PRO A 57 37.92 3.95 -34.21
CA PRO A 57 36.72 4.71 -34.58
C PRO A 57 35.56 4.34 -33.67
N VAL A 58 34.88 5.37 -33.16
CA VAL A 58 33.60 5.29 -32.47
C VAL A 58 32.62 4.56 -33.39
N LEU A 59 32.35 3.29 -33.07
CA LEU A 59 31.27 2.55 -33.72
C LEU A 59 29.96 3.20 -33.27
N ASP A 60 29.21 3.61 -34.29
CA ASP A 60 27.82 4.05 -34.27
C ASP A 60 27.07 3.52 -33.05
N ALA A 61 26.63 4.43 -32.18
CA ALA A 61 25.58 4.12 -31.22
C ALA A 61 24.37 3.72 -32.06
N GLY A 62 24.12 2.41 -32.14
CA GLY A 62 22.90 1.88 -32.73
C GLY A 62 21.68 2.59 -32.13
N PRO A 63 20.51 2.48 -32.78
CA PRO A 63 19.27 3.05 -32.23
C PRO A 63 19.17 2.68 -30.75
N PRO A 64 18.72 3.60 -29.86
CA PRO A 64 18.63 3.31 -28.44
C PRO A 64 17.97 1.94 -28.29
N ARG A 65 18.65 1.01 -27.61
CA ARG A 65 18.05 -0.29 -27.31
C ARG A 65 16.70 0.03 -26.66
N PRO A 66 15.59 -0.64 -27.04
CA PRO A 66 14.35 -0.48 -26.30
C PRO A 66 14.71 -0.65 -24.82
N GLU A 67 14.36 0.35 -24.02
CA GLU A 67 14.83 0.43 -22.65
C GLU A 67 14.35 -0.82 -21.91
N ALA A 68 15.30 -1.57 -21.34
CA ALA A 68 15.02 -2.82 -20.65
C ALA A 68 14.08 -2.56 -19.47
N ASN A 69 13.15 -3.47 -19.21
CA ASN A 69 12.31 -3.38 -18.02
C ASN A 69 13.16 -3.53 -16.75
N ILE A 70 12.61 -3.14 -15.60
CA ILE A 70 13.31 -3.19 -14.31
C ILE A 70 13.93 -4.57 -14.00
N ARG A 71 13.27 -5.66 -14.41
CA ARG A 71 13.76 -7.03 -14.25
C ARG A 71 15.05 -7.27 -15.02
N GLU A 72 15.05 -6.98 -16.31
CA GLU A 72 16.19 -7.17 -17.21
C GLU A 72 17.33 -6.19 -16.91
N ALA A 73 17.00 -4.93 -16.62
CA ALA A 73 17.97 -3.86 -16.43
C ALA A 73 18.76 -4.01 -15.11
N LEU A 74 18.09 -4.36 -14.01
CA LEU A 74 18.75 -4.50 -12.71
C LEU A 74 19.32 -5.90 -12.48
N GLY A 75 18.65 -6.97 -12.94
CA GLY A 75 19.18 -8.34 -12.85
C GLY A 75 19.53 -8.83 -11.43
N CYS A 76 19.13 -8.10 -10.38
CA CYS A 76 19.46 -8.40 -9.00
C CYS A 76 18.42 -9.30 -8.31
N ALA A 77 17.23 -9.48 -8.89
CA ALA A 77 16.15 -10.24 -8.27
C ALA A 77 15.53 -11.25 -9.23
N SER A 78 15.00 -12.34 -8.66
CA SER A 78 14.27 -13.39 -9.37
C SER A 78 12.93 -13.60 -8.67
N PRO A 79 11.87 -12.89 -9.12
CA PRO A 79 10.53 -13.06 -8.57
C PRO A 79 10.03 -14.50 -8.67
N ILE A 80 9.18 -14.89 -7.75
CA ILE A 80 8.58 -16.23 -7.69
C ILE A 80 7.58 -16.39 -8.85
N PRO A 81 7.79 -17.32 -9.80
CA PRO A 81 6.79 -17.62 -10.82
C PRO A 81 5.57 -18.32 -10.19
N VAL A 82 4.48 -18.45 -10.95
CA VAL A 82 3.35 -19.29 -10.53
C VAL A 82 3.81 -20.73 -10.29
N GLN A 83 3.70 -21.22 -9.06
CA GLN A 83 4.23 -22.54 -8.68
C GLN A 83 3.41 -23.24 -7.59
N GLY A 84 3.69 -24.52 -7.33
CA GLY A 84 2.97 -25.32 -6.35
C GLY A 84 1.67 -25.93 -6.89
N SER A 85 0.87 -26.50 -6.01
CA SER A 85 -0.44 -27.10 -6.31
C SER A 85 -1.56 -26.36 -5.60
N THR A 86 -2.79 -26.46 -6.12
CA THR A 86 -3.98 -26.03 -5.40
C THR A 86 -4.18 -26.89 -4.14
N ARG A 87 -4.75 -26.30 -3.08
CA ARG A 87 -5.02 -26.99 -1.81
C ARG A 87 -6.51 -26.85 -1.45
N PRO A 88 -7.20 -27.93 -1.04
CA PRO A 88 -8.59 -27.83 -0.62
C PRO A 88 -8.82 -26.78 0.47
N GLY A 89 -9.91 -26.02 0.36
CA GLY A 89 -10.30 -24.93 1.27
C GLY A 89 -9.48 -23.63 1.18
N SER A 90 -8.38 -23.63 0.45
CA SER A 90 -7.54 -22.43 0.23
C SER A 90 -8.13 -21.53 -0.86
N LEU A 91 -7.60 -20.32 -1.01
CA LEU A 91 -7.84 -19.50 -2.19
C LEU A 91 -6.95 -20.00 -3.35
N GLU A 92 -7.51 -20.07 -4.54
CA GLU A 92 -6.84 -20.51 -5.77
C GLU A 92 -6.35 -19.31 -6.59
N LEU A 93 -5.12 -19.39 -7.11
CA LEU A 93 -4.54 -18.33 -7.95
C LEU A 93 -5.12 -18.36 -9.36
N HIS A 94 -5.51 -17.19 -9.86
CA HIS A 94 -5.78 -16.90 -11.27
C HIS A 94 -4.75 -15.89 -11.80
N GLU A 95 -4.16 -16.20 -12.95
CA GLU A 95 -3.29 -15.27 -13.69
C GLU A 95 -4.13 -14.54 -14.74
N VAL A 96 -4.09 -13.21 -14.73
CA VAL A 96 -4.91 -12.38 -15.63
C VAL A 96 -4.44 -12.54 -17.08
N ASP A 97 -5.39 -12.81 -17.98
CA ASP A 97 -5.09 -12.90 -19.41
C ASP A 97 -4.81 -11.51 -20.02
N THR A 98 -3.53 -11.23 -20.24
CA THR A 98 -3.07 -9.96 -20.82
C THR A 98 -3.38 -9.80 -22.31
N THR A 99 -3.87 -10.84 -22.99
CA THR A 99 -4.43 -10.66 -24.34
C THR A 99 -5.81 -10.01 -24.31
N THR A 100 -6.55 -10.23 -23.23
CA THR A 100 -7.85 -9.60 -22.97
C THR A 100 -7.69 -8.27 -22.23
N PHE A 101 -6.82 -8.24 -21.22
CA PHE A 101 -6.53 -7.05 -20.40
C PHE A 101 -5.06 -6.60 -20.55
N PRO A 102 -4.71 -5.88 -21.63
CA PRO A 102 -3.30 -5.58 -21.99
C PRO A 102 -2.56 -4.63 -21.05
N ASP A 103 -3.27 -3.99 -20.11
CA ASP A 103 -2.71 -3.11 -19.08
C ASP A 103 -2.81 -3.70 -17.66
N ALA A 104 -3.27 -4.96 -17.51
CA ALA A 104 -3.21 -5.68 -16.24
C ALA A 104 -1.79 -6.24 -15.99
N LEU A 105 -0.81 -5.34 -15.95
CA LEU A 105 0.61 -5.64 -15.86
C LEU A 105 1.21 -5.10 -14.56
N CYS A 106 1.98 -5.94 -13.87
CA CYS A 106 2.78 -5.55 -12.72
C CYS A 106 3.93 -4.62 -13.11
N ASN A 107 4.66 -4.09 -12.12
CA ASN A 107 5.77 -3.15 -12.33
C ASN A 107 6.79 -3.64 -13.37
N ASP A 108 7.08 -4.94 -13.39
CA ASP A 108 8.05 -5.56 -14.29
C ASP A 108 7.48 -6.07 -15.62
N GLY A 109 6.18 -5.88 -15.86
CA GLY A 109 5.49 -6.29 -17.07
C GLY A 109 4.97 -7.73 -17.05
N THR A 110 5.09 -8.45 -15.93
CA THR A 110 4.38 -9.73 -15.78
C THR A 110 2.87 -9.52 -15.58
N PRO A 111 2.02 -10.50 -15.95
CA PRO A 111 0.58 -10.41 -15.71
C PRO A 111 0.24 -10.27 -14.22
N ALA A 112 -0.76 -9.45 -13.90
CA ALA A 112 -1.32 -9.41 -12.55
C ALA A 112 -1.97 -10.76 -12.18
N VAL A 113 -2.14 -10.99 -10.88
CA VAL A 113 -2.77 -12.20 -10.34
C VAL A 113 -3.80 -11.85 -9.28
N LEU A 114 -4.81 -12.68 -9.14
CA LEU A 114 -5.77 -12.64 -8.04
C LEU A 114 -5.92 -14.04 -7.44
N TYR A 115 -6.38 -14.11 -6.19
CA TYR A 115 -6.74 -15.37 -5.54
C TYR A 115 -8.23 -15.38 -5.23
N PHE A 116 -8.88 -16.53 -5.38
CA PHE A 116 -10.32 -16.62 -5.18
C PHE A 116 -10.76 -17.97 -4.61
N ARG A 117 -11.93 -17.99 -3.96
CA ARG A 117 -12.65 -19.22 -3.63
C ARG A 117 -14.16 -18.95 -3.48
N PRO A 118 -15.01 -19.93 -3.82
CA PRO A 118 -16.45 -19.75 -3.80
C PRO A 118 -17.01 -19.74 -2.37
N TYR A 119 -18.20 -19.17 -2.26
CA TYR A 119 -19.05 -19.18 -1.08
C TYR A 119 -19.32 -20.61 -0.51
N ARG A 120 -19.84 -20.67 0.72
CA ARG A 120 -20.41 -21.88 1.33
C ARG A 120 -21.87 -21.63 1.68
N GLY A 121 -22.73 -22.58 1.29
CA GLY A 121 -24.17 -22.51 1.55
C GLY A 121 -24.89 -21.52 0.64
N GLU A 122 -26.01 -21.94 0.06
CA GLU A 122 -26.66 -21.19 -1.03
C GLU A 122 -27.14 -19.78 -0.65
N ALA A 123 -27.43 -19.54 0.64
CA ALA A 123 -27.80 -18.22 1.13
C ALA A 123 -26.66 -17.17 1.02
N ASN A 124 -25.41 -17.61 0.82
CA ASN A 124 -24.24 -16.74 0.67
C ASN A 124 -23.77 -16.62 -0.78
N ARG A 125 -24.49 -17.21 -1.75
CA ARG A 125 -24.09 -17.23 -3.17
C ARG A 125 -23.76 -15.84 -3.71
N ASN A 126 -24.56 -14.85 -3.35
CA ASN A 126 -24.44 -13.49 -3.84
C ASN A 126 -23.76 -12.56 -2.82
N ARG A 127 -22.95 -13.10 -1.89
CA ARG A 127 -22.25 -12.31 -0.87
C ARG A 127 -20.75 -12.42 -1.08
N TRP A 128 -20.05 -11.28 -1.00
CA TRP A 128 -18.67 -11.17 -1.43
C TRP A 128 -17.79 -10.46 -0.41
N VAL A 129 -16.55 -10.94 -0.28
CA VAL A 129 -15.43 -10.21 0.31
C VAL A 129 -14.40 -10.03 -0.79
N VAL A 130 -14.20 -8.79 -1.24
CA VAL A 130 -13.20 -8.43 -2.25
C VAL A 130 -12.10 -7.64 -1.55
N SER A 131 -10.90 -8.20 -1.48
CA SER A 131 -9.78 -7.64 -0.73
C SER A 131 -8.68 -7.14 -1.65
N LEU A 132 -8.27 -5.88 -1.51
CA LEU A 132 -7.10 -5.30 -2.14
C LEU A 132 -5.91 -5.47 -1.20
N ARG A 133 -4.88 -6.18 -1.64
CA ARG A 133 -3.68 -6.39 -0.83
C ARG A 133 -2.80 -5.16 -0.75
N GLY A 134 -2.13 -5.00 0.38
CA GLY A 134 -1.02 -4.06 0.57
C GLY A 134 0.32 -4.59 0.05
N GLY A 135 1.35 -3.76 0.24
CA GLY A 135 2.72 -4.11 -0.14
C GLY A 135 3.68 -2.94 -0.25
N GLY A 136 3.38 -1.79 0.38
CA GLY A 136 4.20 -0.57 0.30
C GLY A 136 4.16 0.10 -1.08
N GLY A 137 5.18 0.90 -1.39
CA GLY A 137 5.32 1.53 -2.71
C GLY A 137 6.77 1.89 -3.00
N CYS A 138 6.98 2.67 -4.05
CA CYS A 138 8.26 3.34 -4.29
C CYS A 138 8.03 4.66 -5.02
N GLY A 139 8.74 5.70 -4.59
CA GLY A 139 8.44 7.07 -4.97
C GLY A 139 9.31 7.73 -6.03
N ASN A 140 10.34 7.02 -6.46
CA ASN A 140 11.29 7.48 -7.46
C ASN A 140 12.09 6.29 -7.95
N GLY A 141 12.88 6.51 -9.01
CA GLY A 141 13.69 5.47 -9.61
C GLY A 141 14.65 4.78 -8.64
N ASP A 142 15.36 5.50 -7.77
CA ASP A 142 16.31 4.89 -6.83
C ASP A 142 15.58 4.02 -5.80
N ALA A 143 14.45 4.50 -5.27
CA ALA A 143 13.61 3.75 -4.34
C ALA A 143 13.01 2.50 -4.99
N CYS A 144 12.55 2.58 -6.24
CA CYS A 144 12.00 1.44 -6.96
C CYS A 144 13.09 0.41 -7.30
N ALA A 145 14.31 0.85 -7.62
CA ALA A 145 15.44 -0.06 -7.80
C ALA A 145 15.85 -0.75 -6.48
N GLY A 146 15.88 0.01 -5.37
CA GLY A 146 16.13 -0.54 -4.04
C GLY A 146 15.07 -1.58 -3.64
N ARG A 147 13.79 -1.28 -3.89
CA ARG A 147 12.66 -2.18 -3.70
C ARG A 147 12.80 -3.46 -4.52
N TRP A 148 13.09 -3.33 -5.81
CA TRP A 148 13.30 -4.50 -6.70
C TRP A 148 14.42 -5.40 -6.18
N CYS A 149 15.57 -4.82 -5.82
CA CYS A 149 16.71 -5.58 -5.31
C CYS A 149 16.56 -6.09 -3.87
N GLY A 150 15.49 -5.69 -3.16
CA GLY A 150 15.21 -6.08 -1.77
C GLY A 150 16.21 -5.49 -0.77
N CYS A 151 16.62 -4.24 -0.98
CA CYS A 151 17.61 -3.54 -0.16
C CYS A 151 17.09 -3.23 1.25
N GLY A 152 17.92 -3.43 2.27
CA GLY A 152 17.57 -3.10 3.66
C GLY A 152 16.65 -4.10 4.38
N ASN A 153 16.18 -5.15 3.71
CA ASN A 153 15.43 -6.21 4.37
C ASN A 153 16.43 -7.11 5.17
N PRO A 154 16.27 -7.26 6.50
CA PRO A 154 17.20 -8.04 7.31
C PRO A 154 17.39 -9.46 6.75
N GLY A 155 18.61 -9.76 6.28
CA GLY A 155 18.98 -11.07 5.74
C GLY A 155 18.70 -11.29 4.25
N THR A 156 18.27 -10.28 3.48
CA THR A 156 18.10 -10.41 2.02
C THR A 156 19.37 -10.03 1.26
N ARG A 157 19.77 -8.76 1.29
CA ARG A 157 20.83 -8.22 0.45
C ARG A 157 21.35 -6.89 0.97
N ASP A 158 22.68 -6.79 1.02
CA ASP A 158 23.38 -5.53 1.20
C ASP A 158 23.38 -4.73 -0.12
N CYS A 159 23.00 -3.46 -0.06
CA CYS A 159 22.95 -2.55 -1.19
C CYS A 159 23.72 -1.27 -0.86
N PRO A 160 25.05 -1.28 -1.00
CA PRO A 160 25.91 -0.21 -0.47
C PRO A 160 25.80 1.12 -1.25
N PHE A 161 25.04 1.15 -2.34
CA PHE A 161 24.88 2.33 -3.20
C PHE A 161 23.47 2.92 -3.14
N THR A 162 22.68 2.56 -2.12
CA THR A 162 21.38 3.16 -1.85
C THR A 162 21.18 3.34 -0.35
N ASP A 163 20.55 4.44 0.04
CA ASP A 163 20.12 4.69 1.41
C ASP A 163 18.66 4.25 1.64
N PHE A 164 18.02 3.65 0.62
CA PHE A 164 16.65 3.17 0.70
C PHE A 164 16.58 1.76 1.29
N ASP A 165 16.02 1.67 2.51
CA ASP A 165 15.68 0.41 3.16
C ASP A 165 14.21 0.06 2.93
N THR A 166 13.94 -1.18 2.50
CA THR A 166 12.58 -1.68 2.30
C THR A 166 12.40 -3.06 2.94
N ASN A 167 11.20 -3.36 3.40
CA ASN A 167 10.78 -4.72 3.77
C ASN A 167 10.12 -5.47 2.61
N PHE A 168 9.99 -4.82 1.45
CA PHE A 168 9.40 -5.40 0.24
C PHE A 168 10.49 -5.83 -0.74
N ASN A 169 10.10 -6.61 -1.74
CA ASN A 169 11.04 -7.11 -2.75
C ASN A 169 10.34 -7.27 -4.10
N ALA A 170 11.06 -7.79 -5.09
CA ALA A 170 10.54 -7.99 -6.44
C ALA A 170 9.26 -8.86 -6.51
N ASN A 171 8.96 -9.71 -5.50
CA ASN A 171 7.68 -10.44 -5.46
C ASN A 171 6.47 -9.50 -5.26
N ASN A 172 6.65 -8.32 -4.65
CA ASN A 172 5.63 -7.28 -4.53
C ASN A 172 5.61 -6.32 -5.73
N MET A 173 6.33 -6.65 -6.81
CA MET A 173 6.47 -5.87 -8.03
C MET A 173 6.27 -6.73 -9.29
N SER A 174 5.89 -8.00 -9.10
CA SER A 174 5.72 -8.97 -10.17
C SER A 174 4.50 -9.84 -9.87
N GLY A 175 3.88 -10.34 -10.93
CA GLY A 175 2.91 -11.42 -10.85
C GLY A 175 3.58 -12.75 -10.51
N GLY A 176 2.76 -13.68 -10.04
CA GLY A 176 3.19 -15.03 -9.66
C GLY A 176 2.79 -15.40 -8.24
N GLY A 177 3.50 -16.36 -7.67
CA GLY A 177 3.23 -16.88 -6.32
C GLY A 177 2.74 -18.32 -6.31
N SER A 178 2.29 -18.78 -5.14
CA SER A 178 1.81 -20.14 -4.97
C SER A 178 0.44 -20.33 -5.62
N ARG A 179 0.15 -21.48 -6.21
CA ARG A 179 -1.20 -21.79 -6.77
C ARG A 179 -2.32 -21.80 -5.73
N SER A 180 -1.96 -21.79 -4.44
CA SER A 180 -2.88 -21.76 -3.31
C SER A 180 -2.38 -20.81 -2.24
N GLN A 181 -3.30 -20.05 -1.64
CA GLN A 181 -3.03 -19.22 -0.46
C GLN A 181 -4.09 -19.46 0.61
N ASP A 182 -3.67 -19.56 1.87
CA ASP A 182 -4.60 -19.68 2.97
C ASP A 182 -5.28 -18.31 3.20
N GLY A 183 -6.60 -18.30 3.36
CA GLY A 183 -7.34 -17.09 3.72
C GLY A 183 -7.31 -16.90 5.24
N GLY A 184 -6.67 -15.82 5.69
CA GLY A 184 -6.61 -15.41 7.10
C GLY A 184 -7.44 -14.15 7.39
N GLY A 185 -7.61 -13.85 8.68
CA GLY A 185 -8.35 -12.69 9.18
C GLY A 185 -9.77 -12.64 8.66
N VAL A 186 -10.16 -11.57 7.95
CA VAL A 186 -11.52 -11.44 7.38
C VAL A 186 -11.88 -12.52 6.36
N GLN A 187 -10.89 -13.19 5.79
CA GLN A 187 -11.07 -14.33 4.90
C GLN A 187 -10.76 -15.65 5.60
N ARG A 188 -10.72 -15.72 6.93
CA ARG A 188 -10.65 -17.00 7.62
C ARG A 188 -11.99 -17.73 7.47
N ARG A 189 -11.94 -19.02 7.13
CA ARG A 189 -13.14 -19.83 6.88
C ARG A 189 -13.59 -20.64 8.09
N ASP A 190 -12.65 -21.20 8.83
CA ASP A 190 -12.91 -22.14 9.91
C ASP A 190 -12.21 -21.67 11.21
N GLY A 191 -12.85 -21.86 12.37
CA GLY A 191 -12.32 -21.49 13.68
C GLY A 191 -13.17 -20.46 14.43
N ASP A 192 -12.55 -19.35 14.83
CA ASP A 192 -13.23 -18.26 15.55
C ASP A 192 -14.36 -17.64 14.71
N PRO A 193 -15.43 -17.10 15.33
CA PRO A 193 -16.57 -16.57 14.60
C PRO A 193 -16.18 -15.44 13.63
N ASN A 194 -16.26 -15.73 12.33
CA ASN A 194 -16.13 -14.75 11.26
C ASN A 194 -17.49 -14.57 10.58
N PRO A 195 -18.14 -13.39 10.67
CA PRO A 195 -19.43 -13.16 10.01
C PRO A 195 -19.36 -13.24 8.49
N LEU A 196 -18.15 -13.19 7.92
CA LEU A 196 -17.89 -13.21 6.48
C LEU A 196 -17.36 -14.57 5.98
N ALA A 197 -17.18 -15.58 6.85
CA ALA A 197 -16.47 -16.84 6.53
C ALA A 197 -16.98 -17.56 5.28
N ASP A 198 -18.30 -17.55 5.09
CA ASP A 198 -19.00 -18.32 4.08
C ASP A 198 -19.28 -17.53 2.78
N PHE A 199 -18.83 -16.27 2.69
CA PHE A 199 -18.96 -15.47 1.47
C PHE A 199 -18.00 -15.97 0.37
N ASN A 200 -18.23 -15.54 -0.86
CA ASN A 200 -17.21 -15.57 -1.91
C ASN A 200 -16.03 -14.73 -1.46
N HIS A 201 -14.80 -15.24 -1.56
CA HIS A 201 -13.62 -14.49 -1.16
C HIS A 201 -12.69 -14.31 -2.33
N VAL A 202 -12.23 -13.07 -2.52
CA VAL A 202 -11.26 -12.69 -3.54
C VAL A 202 -10.16 -11.84 -2.89
N GLN A 203 -8.90 -12.11 -3.21
CA GLN A 203 -7.75 -11.24 -2.92
C GLN A 203 -7.15 -10.76 -4.24
N LEU A 204 -7.20 -9.46 -4.47
CA LEU A 204 -6.53 -8.77 -5.56
C LEU A 204 -5.09 -8.48 -5.12
N ILE A 205 -4.11 -8.99 -5.86
CA ILE A 205 -2.71 -8.94 -5.43
C ILE A 205 -2.03 -7.70 -5.98
N TYR A 206 -1.52 -6.91 -5.05
CA TYR A 206 -0.82 -5.68 -5.37
C TYR A 206 0.60 -5.93 -5.86
N CYS A 207 0.88 -5.47 -7.07
CA CYS A 207 2.18 -5.58 -7.72
C CYS A 207 2.58 -4.31 -8.51
N SER A 208 1.92 -3.19 -8.24
CA SER A 208 2.00 -1.95 -9.03
C SER A 208 2.72 -0.80 -8.33
N SER A 209 3.01 -0.90 -7.03
CA SER A 209 3.79 0.10 -6.26
C SER A 209 3.22 1.53 -6.23
N ASP A 210 1.95 1.72 -6.61
CA ASP A 210 1.24 2.99 -6.82
C ASP A 210 -0.07 3.11 -6.01
N GLY A 211 -0.28 2.26 -5.01
CA GLY A 211 -1.47 2.33 -4.16
C GLY A 211 -2.78 2.06 -4.90
N TRP A 212 -2.73 1.29 -5.98
CA TRP A 212 -3.89 1.00 -6.84
C TRP A 212 -4.43 2.21 -7.62
N ALA A 213 -3.67 3.31 -7.69
CA ALA A 213 -4.08 4.51 -8.41
C ALA A 213 -3.45 4.61 -9.81
N GLY A 214 -2.29 4.01 -10.05
CA GLY A 214 -1.50 4.30 -11.25
C GLY A 214 -2.15 3.90 -12.58
N GLY A 215 -1.88 4.72 -13.61
CA GLY A 215 -2.24 4.47 -15.02
C GLY A 215 -1.06 4.64 -15.99
N ALA A 216 0.17 4.75 -15.50
CA ALA A 216 1.36 5.05 -16.28
C ALA A 216 2.06 3.77 -16.79
N ARG A 217 2.35 3.72 -18.09
CA ARG A 217 3.02 2.59 -18.74
C ARG A 217 4.46 2.94 -19.09
N GLY A 218 5.42 2.09 -18.73
CA GLY A 218 6.80 2.19 -19.22
C GLY A 218 7.50 3.47 -18.77
N VAL A 219 7.31 3.85 -17.52
CA VAL A 219 7.98 5.01 -16.90
C VAL A 219 9.48 4.73 -16.83
N THR A 220 10.27 5.61 -17.45
CA THR A 220 11.72 5.50 -17.53
C THR A 220 12.41 6.18 -16.35
N TYR A 221 13.37 5.49 -15.74
CA TYR A 221 14.26 6.05 -14.74
C TYR A 221 15.72 5.80 -15.10
N THR A 222 16.58 6.79 -14.86
CA THR A 222 18.04 6.65 -14.84
C THR A 222 18.52 6.83 -13.41
N VAL A 223 19.16 5.81 -12.85
CA VAL A 223 19.46 5.72 -11.41
C VAL A 223 20.87 5.15 -11.19
N THR A 224 21.32 5.19 -9.94
CA THR A 224 22.48 4.40 -9.53
C THR A 224 22.03 3.00 -9.13
N HIS A 225 22.58 1.96 -9.77
CA HIS A 225 22.24 0.59 -9.46
C HIS A 225 22.57 0.27 -7.98
N PRO A 226 21.60 -0.16 -7.15
CA PRO A 226 21.76 -0.18 -5.69
C PRO A 226 22.82 -1.18 -5.21
N VAL A 227 23.08 -2.24 -5.98
CA VAL A 227 24.11 -3.26 -5.68
C VAL A 227 25.49 -2.97 -6.28
N THR A 228 25.57 -2.48 -7.53
CA THR A 228 26.84 -2.39 -8.28
C THR A 228 27.40 -0.97 -8.36
N GLY A 229 26.58 0.06 -8.07
CA GLY A 229 26.95 1.46 -8.19
C GLY A 229 27.03 1.98 -9.63
N ALA A 230 26.74 1.15 -10.63
CA ALA A 230 26.72 1.56 -12.03
C ALA A 230 25.48 2.40 -12.35
N GLU A 231 25.60 3.37 -13.26
CA GLU A 231 24.41 4.01 -13.83
C GLU A 231 23.59 2.98 -14.63
N VAL A 232 22.29 2.95 -14.41
CA VAL A 232 21.37 2.05 -15.10
C VAL A 232 20.09 2.80 -15.47
N THR A 233 19.62 2.57 -16.68
CA THR A 233 18.31 3.05 -17.15
C THR A 233 17.37 1.86 -17.28
N TYR A 234 16.17 2.00 -16.74
CA TYR A 234 15.14 0.96 -16.81
C TYR A 234 13.74 1.55 -16.96
N THR A 235 12.82 0.73 -17.47
CA THR A 235 11.39 1.05 -17.50
C THR A 235 10.61 0.22 -16.49
N MET A 236 9.52 0.78 -15.96
CA MET A 236 8.55 0.06 -15.14
C MET A 236 7.13 0.58 -15.34
N HIS A 237 6.13 -0.23 -15.01
CA HIS A 237 4.72 0.14 -15.08
C HIS A 237 4.18 0.58 -13.72
N PHE A 238 3.25 1.51 -13.68
CA PHE A 238 2.42 1.85 -12.50
C PHE A 238 0.97 1.80 -12.98
N LEU A 239 0.38 0.61 -12.94
CA LEU A 239 -0.92 0.30 -13.57
C LEU A 239 -1.95 -0.21 -12.56
N GLY A 240 -1.82 0.14 -11.28
CA GLY A 240 -2.70 -0.34 -10.21
C GLY A 240 -4.19 -0.14 -10.48
N ALA A 241 -4.59 1.02 -11.03
CA ALA A 241 -6.00 1.26 -11.37
C ALA A 241 -6.47 0.38 -12.54
N ARG A 242 -5.59 0.10 -13.52
CA ARG A 242 -5.89 -0.76 -14.67
C ARG A 242 -5.98 -2.24 -14.28
N ILE A 243 -5.15 -2.67 -13.33
CA ILE A 243 -5.25 -4.00 -12.74
C ILE A 243 -6.58 -4.14 -12.00
N LEU A 244 -6.96 -3.16 -11.18
CA LEU A 244 -8.25 -3.17 -10.48
C LEU A 244 -9.44 -3.24 -11.46
N ASP A 245 -9.39 -2.48 -12.55
CA ASP A 245 -10.43 -2.53 -13.59
C ASP A 245 -10.56 -3.93 -14.22
N ALA A 246 -9.43 -4.57 -14.53
CA ALA A 246 -9.40 -5.91 -15.10
C ALA A 246 -9.91 -6.97 -14.10
N ASP A 247 -9.47 -6.88 -12.84
CA ASP A 247 -9.90 -7.78 -11.78
C ASP A 247 -11.40 -7.69 -11.56
N LEU A 248 -11.97 -6.48 -11.51
CA LEU A 248 -13.43 -6.29 -11.39
C LEU A 248 -14.17 -6.82 -12.62
N ALA A 249 -13.67 -6.59 -13.84
CA ALA A 249 -14.25 -7.15 -15.05
C ALA A 249 -14.27 -8.69 -15.03
N ILE A 250 -13.22 -9.34 -14.50
CA ILE A 250 -13.15 -10.80 -14.33
C ILE A 250 -14.22 -11.28 -13.34
N LEU A 251 -14.37 -10.62 -12.20
CA LEU A 251 -15.38 -11.01 -11.20
C LEU A 251 -16.82 -10.80 -11.71
N ARG A 252 -17.02 -9.78 -12.55
CA ARG A 252 -18.29 -9.44 -13.21
C ARG A 252 -18.54 -10.22 -14.50
N GLN A 253 -17.61 -11.11 -14.89
CA GLN A 253 -17.69 -11.89 -16.13
C GLN A 253 -17.85 -11.02 -17.39
N ASP A 254 -17.34 -9.79 -17.35
CA ASP A 254 -17.48 -8.82 -18.43
C ASP A 254 -16.50 -9.14 -19.56
N GLY A 255 -17.02 -9.72 -20.64
CA GLY A 255 -16.23 -10.14 -21.79
C GLY A 255 -15.33 -11.35 -21.55
N VAL A 256 -15.45 -12.02 -20.39
CA VAL A 256 -14.64 -13.18 -19.99
C VAL A 256 -15.48 -14.27 -19.31
N PRO A 257 -15.07 -15.55 -19.39
CA PRO A 257 -15.78 -16.63 -18.71
C PRO A 257 -15.67 -16.53 -17.17
N PRO A 258 -16.58 -17.17 -16.42
CA PRO A 258 -16.50 -17.25 -14.98
C PRO A 258 -15.19 -17.89 -14.51
N LEU A 259 -14.65 -17.39 -13.40
CA LEU A 259 -13.59 -18.08 -12.66
C LEU A 259 -14.07 -19.45 -12.22
N THR A 260 -13.28 -20.49 -12.48
CA THR A 260 -13.58 -21.87 -12.06
C THR A 260 -12.63 -22.28 -10.95
N TYR A 261 -13.17 -22.52 -9.77
CA TYR A 261 -12.44 -23.03 -8.61
C TYR A 261 -12.33 -24.55 -8.69
N THR A 262 -11.11 -25.06 -8.54
CA THR A 262 -10.76 -26.48 -8.70
C THR A 262 -10.10 -27.11 -7.47
N ALA A 263 -9.72 -26.30 -6.48
CA ALA A 263 -8.89 -26.76 -5.37
C ALA A 263 -9.55 -27.84 -4.47
N ASP A 264 -10.88 -27.95 -4.46
CA ASP A 264 -11.63 -28.98 -3.69
C ASP A 264 -11.90 -30.28 -4.48
N GLY A 265 -11.25 -30.49 -5.63
CA GLY A 265 -11.37 -31.73 -6.41
C GLY A 265 -12.62 -31.83 -7.28
N GLY A 266 -13.41 -30.75 -7.35
CA GLY A 266 -14.48 -30.53 -8.33
C GLY A 266 -14.32 -29.16 -8.99
N ALA A 267 -15.07 -28.90 -10.06
CA ALA A 267 -15.11 -27.58 -10.72
C ALA A 267 -16.34 -26.81 -10.25
N VAL A 268 -16.12 -25.67 -9.60
CA VAL A 268 -17.18 -24.77 -9.13
C VAL A 268 -16.97 -23.41 -9.77
N GLU A 269 -17.93 -22.96 -10.57
CA GLU A 269 -17.92 -21.61 -11.12
C GLU A 269 -18.21 -20.59 -10.01
N MET A 270 -17.42 -19.52 -9.96
CA MET A 270 -17.73 -18.36 -9.14
C MET A 270 -19.03 -17.71 -9.67
N PRO A 271 -19.92 -17.24 -8.78
CA PRO A 271 -21.06 -16.41 -9.19
C PRO A 271 -20.60 -15.13 -9.90
N ASP A 272 -21.52 -14.48 -10.61
CA ASP A 272 -21.28 -13.17 -11.20
C ASP A 272 -21.36 -12.09 -10.10
N LEU A 273 -20.36 -11.21 -10.03
CA LEU A 273 -20.35 -10.11 -9.08
C LEU A 273 -21.50 -9.11 -9.34
N ASP A 274 -22.00 -9.01 -10.58
CA ASP A 274 -23.16 -8.15 -10.89
C ASP A 274 -24.46 -8.68 -10.24
N GLU A 275 -24.50 -9.94 -9.80
CA GLU A 275 -25.61 -10.53 -9.02
C GLU A 275 -25.49 -10.28 -7.50
N ALA A 276 -24.44 -9.61 -7.02
CA ALA A 276 -24.16 -9.48 -5.59
C ALA A 276 -25.28 -8.78 -4.81
N GLU A 277 -25.71 -9.37 -3.70
CA GLU A 277 -26.61 -8.76 -2.72
C GLU A 277 -25.83 -7.99 -1.64
N ALA A 278 -24.62 -8.44 -1.33
CA ALA A 278 -23.74 -7.79 -0.36
C ALA A 278 -22.27 -7.90 -0.78
N VAL A 279 -21.53 -6.79 -0.67
CA VAL A 279 -20.09 -6.74 -0.94
C VAL A 279 -19.38 -6.01 0.19
N VAL A 280 -18.45 -6.71 0.84
CA VAL A 280 -17.49 -6.11 1.77
C VAL A 280 -16.18 -5.95 1.03
N PHE A 281 -15.85 -4.72 0.68
CA PHE A 281 -14.54 -4.39 0.15
C PHE A 281 -13.56 -4.21 1.31
N VAL A 282 -12.35 -4.73 1.19
CA VAL A 282 -11.33 -4.68 2.24
C VAL A 282 -10.01 -4.23 1.65
N GLY A 283 -9.27 -3.35 2.31
CA GLY A 283 -7.91 -3.01 1.91
C GLY A 283 -6.97 -2.89 3.10
N ASP A 284 -5.80 -3.52 3.04
CA ASP A 284 -4.70 -3.35 4.00
C ASP A 284 -3.60 -2.47 3.41
N SER A 285 -3.08 -1.51 4.19
CA SER A 285 -1.88 -0.73 3.82
C SER A 285 -2.01 -0.09 2.42
N GLY A 286 -1.16 -0.45 1.45
CA GLY A 286 -1.28 0.00 0.06
C GLY A 286 -2.64 -0.34 -0.57
N GLY A 287 -3.25 -1.46 -0.20
CA GLY A 287 -4.62 -1.83 -0.57
C GLY A 287 -5.67 -0.96 0.13
N GLY A 288 -5.41 -0.53 1.36
CA GLY A 288 -6.21 0.49 2.05
C GLY A 288 -6.14 1.86 1.34
N SER A 289 -4.98 2.24 0.81
CA SER A 289 -4.84 3.42 -0.08
C SER A 289 -5.72 3.24 -1.32
N GLY A 290 -5.66 2.06 -1.93
CA GLY A 290 -6.48 1.70 -3.08
C GLY A 290 -7.98 1.78 -2.80
N MET A 291 -8.41 1.32 -1.62
CA MET A 291 -9.77 1.50 -1.14
C MET A 291 -10.15 2.96 -1.05
N ILE A 292 -9.33 3.80 -0.41
CA ILE A 292 -9.63 5.24 -0.28
C ILE A 292 -9.80 5.91 -1.64
N SER A 293 -8.95 5.59 -2.61
CA SER A 293 -8.98 6.24 -3.92
C SER A 293 -10.01 5.67 -4.90
N ASN A 294 -10.58 4.49 -4.63
CA ASN A 294 -11.44 3.79 -5.59
C ASN A 294 -12.79 3.32 -5.02
N LEU A 295 -13.06 3.41 -3.72
CA LEU A 295 -14.25 2.79 -3.13
C LEU A 295 -15.55 3.25 -3.77
N ASP A 296 -15.73 4.56 -3.95
CA ASP A 296 -16.92 5.11 -4.58
C ASP A 296 -17.05 4.67 -6.04
N ARG A 297 -15.93 4.69 -6.78
CA ARG A 297 -15.90 4.20 -8.18
C ARG A 297 -16.24 2.72 -8.28
N MET A 298 -15.76 1.89 -7.36
CA MET A 298 -16.09 0.46 -7.31
C MET A 298 -17.57 0.25 -6.98
N ALA A 299 -18.09 0.99 -6.00
CA ALA A 299 -19.49 0.92 -5.61
C ALA A 299 -20.41 1.37 -6.76
N ASP A 300 -20.07 2.47 -7.43
CA ASP A 300 -20.86 2.99 -8.56
C ASP A 300 -20.84 2.04 -9.75
N LEU A 301 -19.68 1.44 -10.07
CA LEU A 301 -19.59 0.40 -11.09
C LEU A 301 -20.54 -0.76 -10.79
N LEU A 302 -20.56 -1.25 -9.55
CA LEU A 302 -21.45 -2.35 -9.18
C LEU A 302 -22.93 -1.92 -9.19
N ARG A 303 -23.27 -0.71 -8.75
CA ARG A 303 -24.66 -0.20 -8.84
C ARG A 303 -25.12 -0.06 -10.30
N GLU A 304 -24.24 0.43 -11.17
CA GLU A 304 -24.55 0.64 -12.59
C GLU A 304 -24.87 -0.69 -13.29
N HIS A 305 -24.12 -1.74 -12.97
CA HIS A 305 -24.23 -3.03 -13.63
C HIS A 305 -25.05 -4.07 -12.86
N HIS A 306 -25.53 -3.75 -11.66
CA HIS A 306 -26.26 -4.69 -10.82
C HIS A 306 -27.48 -5.29 -11.53
N VAL A 307 -27.55 -6.62 -11.57
CA VAL A 307 -28.67 -7.37 -12.15
C VAL A 307 -29.52 -8.10 -11.11
N GLY A 308 -29.14 -8.03 -9.84
CA GLY A 308 -29.87 -8.64 -8.72
C GLY A 308 -31.14 -7.89 -8.31
N GLY A 309 -31.82 -8.42 -7.30
CA GLY A 309 -33.04 -7.83 -6.77
C GLY A 309 -32.75 -6.81 -5.66
N GLY A 310 -32.97 -5.52 -5.93
CA GLY A 310 -32.71 -4.44 -4.97
C GLY A 310 -31.43 -3.68 -5.29
N ALA A 311 -30.95 -2.86 -4.35
CA ALA A 311 -29.62 -2.28 -4.44
C ALA A 311 -28.65 -3.13 -3.58
N PRO A 312 -27.42 -3.42 -4.04
CA PRO A 312 -26.46 -4.18 -3.26
C PRO A 312 -26.06 -3.41 -1.99
N ASP A 313 -25.95 -4.13 -0.87
CA ASP A 313 -25.34 -3.62 0.37
C ASP A 313 -23.82 -3.61 0.21
N MET A 314 -23.20 -2.44 0.22
CA MET A 314 -21.76 -2.31 -0.02
C MET A 314 -21.09 -1.47 1.05
N VAL A 315 -20.01 -2.02 1.62
CA VAL A 315 -19.22 -1.33 2.65
C VAL A 315 -17.73 -1.54 2.41
N GLY A 316 -16.93 -0.53 2.75
CA GLY A 316 -15.46 -0.62 2.77
C GLY A 316 -14.90 -0.89 4.17
N ILE A 317 -13.84 -1.68 4.26
CA ILE A 317 -12.98 -1.82 5.45
C ILE A 317 -11.58 -1.34 5.06
N ILE A 318 -11.11 -0.28 5.72
CA ILE A 318 -9.81 0.34 5.46
C ILE A 318 -8.91 0.04 6.65
N ASP A 319 -7.91 -0.82 6.45
CA ASP A 319 -6.98 -1.29 7.48
C ASP A 319 -5.57 -0.73 7.30
N ALA A 320 -4.92 -0.37 8.41
CA ALA A 320 -3.48 -0.13 8.50
C ALA A 320 -2.90 0.91 7.52
N ILE A 321 -3.66 1.95 7.16
CA ILE A 321 -3.18 3.02 6.27
C ILE A 321 -3.52 4.43 6.76
N VAL A 322 -4.51 4.55 7.66
CA VAL A 322 -5.03 5.85 8.09
C VAL A 322 -4.04 6.54 9.02
N GLY A 323 -3.58 7.73 8.65
CA GLY A 323 -2.75 8.59 9.49
C GLY A 323 -3.36 9.99 9.67
N PRO A 324 -2.71 10.87 10.46
CA PRO A 324 -3.09 12.26 10.63
C PRO A 324 -3.33 13.01 9.31
N ASP A 325 -4.27 13.95 9.30
CA ASP A 325 -4.60 14.80 8.14
C ASP A 325 -3.43 15.70 7.72
N TRP A 326 -2.86 15.48 6.54
CA TRP A 326 -1.70 16.23 6.05
C TRP A 326 -1.98 17.71 5.82
N GLY A 327 -3.21 18.07 5.47
CA GLY A 327 -3.62 19.44 5.23
C GLY A 327 -3.55 20.30 6.50
N ARG A 328 -3.47 19.68 7.68
CA ARG A 328 -3.44 20.33 9.00
C ARG A 328 -2.08 20.34 9.67
N LEU A 329 -1.10 19.66 9.10
CA LEU A 329 0.23 19.52 9.70
C LEU A 329 1.13 20.71 9.37
N ASP A 330 2.14 20.90 10.22
CA ASP A 330 3.24 21.83 9.96
C ASP A 330 4.30 21.15 9.08
N TRP A 331 4.54 21.77 7.92
CA TRP A 331 5.51 21.33 6.90
C TRP A 331 6.86 22.04 7.01
N THR A 332 7.05 22.94 7.98
CA THR A 332 8.24 23.81 8.09
C THR A 332 9.54 23.01 8.23
N ASN A 333 9.50 21.82 8.84
CA ASN A 333 10.66 20.96 9.04
C ASN A 333 10.79 19.85 8.00
N ASN A 334 10.02 19.90 6.90
CA ASN A 334 10.08 18.90 5.86
C ASN A 334 11.49 18.85 5.22
N PRO A 335 12.19 17.70 5.18
CA PRO A 335 13.52 17.63 4.59
C PRO A 335 13.55 17.97 3.09
N ALA A 336 12.40 17.88 2.39
CA ALA A 336 12.22 18.31 1.01
C ALA A 336 12.06 19.84 0.85
N ALA A 337 12.11 20.62 1.94
CA ALA A 337 12.13 22.08 1.92
C ALA A 337 13.27 22.64 1.03
N SER A 338 14.43 21.98 1.04
CA SER A 338 15.57 22.34 0.18
C SER A 338 15.25 22.24 -1.32
N ALA A 339 14.22 21.49 -1.66
CA ALA A 339 13.74 21.27 -3.00
C ALA A 339 12.47 22.08 -3.33
N GLY A 340 12.10 23.03 -2.46
CA GLY A 340 10.98 23.95 -2.64
C GLY A 340 9.66 23.47 -2.04
N ILE A 341 9.64 22.35 -1.33
CA ILE A 341 8.41 21.78 -0.75
C ILE A 341 8.27 22.26 0.68
N LEU A 342 7.59 23.40 0.86
CA LEU A 342 7.48 24.09 2.15
C LEU A 342 6.06 24.02 2.73
N THR A 343 5.08 23.66 1.91
CA THR A 343 3.67 23.63 2.26
C THR A 343 3.02 22.32 1.81
N TYR A 344 1.84 22.05 2.35
CA TYR A 344 0.97 20.96 1.88
C TYR A 344 0.67 21.09 0.37
N GLN A 345 0.40 22.30 -0.13
CA GLN A 345 0.10 22.53 -1.53
C GLN A 345 1.31 22.27 -2.44
N ASP A 346 2.52 22.65 -2.01
CA ASP A 346 3.74 22.31 -2.74
C ASP A 346 3.91 20.79 -2.81
N ALA A 347 3.54 20.08 -1.74
CA ALA A 347 3.60 18.64 -1.69
C ALA A 347 2.62 18.00 -2.69
N MET A 348 1.35 18.40 -2.65
CA MET A 348 0.35 17.89 -3.58
C MET A 348 0.71 18.16 -5.05
N ALA A 349 1.23 19.35 -5.36
CA ALA A 349 1.70 19.68 -6.69
C ALA A 349 2.88 18.80 -7.13
N ALA A 350 3.85 18.56 -6.25
CA ALA A 350 5.00 17.70 -6.56
C ALA A 350 4.61 16.22 -6.73
N MET A 351 3.66 15.73 -5.94
CA MET A 351 3.09 14.39 -6.13
C MET A 351 2.36 14.27 -7.46
N ALA A 352 1.46 15.20 -7.76
CA ALA A 352 0.70 15.20 -9.02
C ALA A 352 1.61 15.29 -10.25
N GLY A 353 2.76 15.96 -10.14
CA GLY A 353 3.77 16.06 -11.20
C GLY A 353 4.71 14.86 -11.34
N SER A 354 4.60 13.83 -10.48
CA SER A 354 5.47 12.65 -10.55
C SER A 354 5.12 11.79 -11.77
N PRO A 355 6.10 11.30 -12.56
CA PRO A 355 5.85 10.37 -13.67
C PRO A 355 5.10 9.09 -13.25
N ALA A 356 5.27 8.64 -12.00
CA ALA A 356 4.53 7.48 -11.47
C ALA A 356 3.02 7.75 -11.32
N ASN A 357 2.63 9.02 -11.19
CA ASN A 357 1.23 9.47 -11.06
C ASN A 357 0.64 9.95 -12.39
N GLU A 358 1.37 9.81 -13.50
CA GLU A 358 0.79 10.13 -14.80
C GLU A 358 -0.44 9.24 -15.06
N ASN A 359 -1.57 9.87 -15.39
CA ASN A 359 -2.86 9.20 -15.56
C ASN A 359 -3.31 8.38 -14.33
N ALA A 360 -2.89 8.76 -13.12
CA ALA A 360 -3.41 8.17 -11.91
C ALA A 360 -4.94 8.37 -11.81
N SER A 361 -5.65 7.31 -11.44
CA SER A 361 -7.05 7.37 -11.06
C SER A 361 -7.16 8.04 -9.70
N LEU A 362 -7.84 9.18 -9.67
CA LEU A 362 -8.20 9.89 -8.45
C LEU A 362 -9.67 9.64 -8.14
N ASP A 363 -10.04 9.88 -6.89
CA ASP A 363 -11.43 9.84 -6.48
C ASP A 363 -12.24 10.90 -7.25
N THR A 364 -13.32 10.46 -7.90
CA THR A 364 -14.03 11.30 -8.89
C THR A 364 -14.92 12.35 -8.22
N SER A 365 -15.53 12.03 -7.07
CA SER A 365 -16.29 13.01 -6.27
C SER A 365 -15.35 14.10 -5.77
N CYS A 366 -14.17 13.75 -5.24
CA CYS A 366 -13.13 14.70 -4.88
C CYS A 366 -12.78 15.66 -6.01
N VAL A 367 -12.40 15.13 -7.18
CA VAL A 367 -11.98 15.98 -8.31
C VAL A 367 -13.12 16.88 -8.76
N ALA A 368 -14.35 16.35 -8.84
CA ALA A 368 -15.53 17.11 -9.22
C ALA A 368 -15.84 18.22 -8.21
N TRP A 369 -15.76 17.93 -6.91
CA TRP A 369 -15.99 18.88 -5.84
C TRP A 369 -14.97 20.02 -5.87
N HIS A 370 -13.68 19.70 -5.99
CA HIS A 370 -12.62 20.71 -6.08
C HIS A 370 -12.77 21.57 -7.33
N ALA A 371 -13.03 20.97 -8.49
CA ALA A 371 -13.26 21.72 -9.73
C ALA A 371 -14.45 22.69 -9.63
N ALA A 372 -15.49 22.35 -8.85
CA ALA A 372 -16.68 23.18 -8.66
C ALA A 372 -16.51 24.25 -7.58
N ASN A 373 -15.85 23.92 -6.46
CA ASN A 373 -15.86 24.72 -5.23
C ASN A 373 -14.52 25.38 -4.93
N ARG A 374 -13.40 24.75 -5.29
CA ARG A 374 -12.03 25.26 -5.07
C ARG A 374 -11.13 24.99 -6.31
N PRO A 375 -11.44 25.60 -7.47
CA PRO A 375 -10.72 25.31 -8.71
C PRO A 375 -9.21 25.54 -8.56
N GLY A 376 -8.41 24.59 -9.07
CA GLY A 376 -6.95 24.61 -8.97
C GLY A 376 -6.37 23.89 -7.75
N SER A 377 -7.20 23.29 -6.89
CA SER A 377 -6.75 22.45 -5.77
C SER A 377 -7.07 20.96 -5.95
N GLU A 378 -7.34 20.52 -7.19
CA GLU A 378 -7.68 19.12 -7.52
C GLU A 378 -6.54 18.14 -7.21
N ALA A 379 -5.30 18.63 -7.07
CA ALA A 379 -4.16 17.82 -6.64
C ALA A 379 -4.30 17.30 -5.20
N GLU A 380 -5.15 17.92 -4.36
CA GLU A 380 -5.48 17.44 -3.01
C GLU A 380 -6.18 16.06 -3.07
N CYS A 381 -6.80 15.70 -4.20
CA CYS A 381 -7.38 14.36 -4.41
C CYS A 381 -6.35 13.24 -4.58
N GLY A 382 -5.05 13.58 -4.69
CA GLY A 382 -3.96 12.62 -4.59
C GLY A 382 -3.56 12.27 -3.15
N ASP A 383 -4.06 13.02 -2.15
CA ASP A 383 -3.86 12.74 -0.74
C ASP A 383 -4.99 11.87 -0.19
N ILE A 384 -4.66 10.61 0.10
CA ILE A 384 -5.59 9.66 0.70
C ILE A 384 -6.08 10.11 2.09
N THR A 385 -5.34 10.95 2.83
CA THR A 385 -5.80 11.47 4.12
C THR A 385 -6.89 12.53 3.96
N HIS A 386 -6.81 13.33 2.90
CA HIS A 386 -7.85 14.29 2.49
C HIS A 386 -9.09 13.55 1.98
N VAL A 387 -8.93 12.65 0.99
CA VAL A 387 -10.04 11.87 0.41
C VAL A 387 -10.84 11.11 1.46
N LEU A 388 -10.15 10.41 2.38
CA LEU A 388 -10.78 9.65 3.47
C LEU A 388 -11.69 10.51 4.36
N ARG A 389 -11.31 11.77 4.61
CA ARG A 389 -12.03 12.68 5.51
C ARG A 389 -13.13 13.47 4.81
N HIS A 390 -13.03 13.61 3.49
CA HIS A 390 -13.82 14.60 2.78
C HIS A 390 -14.70 14.02 1.68
N HIS A 391 -14.32 12.91 1.03
CA HIS A 391 -14.89 12.53 -0.28
C HIS A 391 -15.44 11.12 -0.44
N ILE A 392 -15.14 10.19 0.47
CA ILE A 392 -15.74 8.84 0.40
C ILE A 392 -17.20 8.91 0.85
N THR A 393 -18.13 8.66 -0.07
CA THR A 393 -19.58 8.65 0.16
C THR A 393 -20.14 7.24 0.40
N THR A 394 -19.45 6.21 -0.08
CA THR A 394 -19.78 4.82 0.22
C THR A 394 -19.46 4.52 1.68
N PRO A 395 -20.38 3.87 2.43
CA PRO A 395 -20.15 3.56 3.85
C PRO A 395 -18.84 2.79 4.07
N PHE A 396 -18.03 3.24 5.03
CA PHE A 396 -16.74 2.60 5.33
C PHE A 396 -16.45 2.51 6.83
N PHE A 397 -15.58 1.56 7.15
CA PHE A 397 -15.11 1.28 8.50
C PHE A 397 -13.58 1.30 8.54
N VAL A 398 -13.00 2.06 9.46
CA VAL A 398 -11.55 2.12 9.66
C VAL A 398 -11.13 1.17 10.75
N ARG A 399 -10.12 0.33 10.45
CA ARG A 399 -9.37 -0.43 11.44
C ARG A 399 -7.94 0.10 11.45
N MET A 400 -7.47 0.65 12.56
CA MET A 400 -6.16 1.30 12.58
C MET A 400 -5.44 1.18 13.93
N ALA A 401 -4.25 0.59 13.92
CA ALA A 401 -3.42 0.53 15.11
C ALA A 401 -2.82 1.92 15.42
N LEU A 402 -3.14 2.50 16.59
CA LEU A 402 -2.72 3.88 16.91
C LEU A 402 -1.19 4.05 16.98
N PHE A 403 -0.44 2.98 17.24
CA PHE A 403 1.02 2.99 17.25
C PHE A 403 1.64 2.30 16.04
N ASP A 404 0.92 2.21 14.91
CA ASP A 404 1.45 1.63 13.68
C ASP A 404 2.84 2.22 13.35
N GLY A 405 3.85 1.37 13.42
CA GLY A 405 5.24 1.77 13.26
C GLY A 405 5.62 2.10 11.82
N LEU A 406 4.87 1.59 10.83
CA LEU A 406 5.12 1.86 9.41
C LEU A 406 4.47 3.18 9.01
N ILE A 407 3.21 3.38 9.37
CA ILE A 407 2.50 4.63 9.03
C ILE A 407 3.13 5.81 9.78
N SER A 408 3.33 5.71 11.10
CA SER A 408 3.92 6.80 11.89
C SER A 408 5.35 7.17 11.48
N ARG A 409 6.12 6.22 10.94
CA ARG A 409 7.46 6.48 10.41
C ARG A 409 7.42 7.49 9.27
N THR A 410 6.45 7.37 8.39
CA THR A 410 6.27 8.26 7.24
C THR A 410 6.18 9.71 7.70
N TYR A 411 5.32 10.01 8.68
CA TYR A 411 5.18 11.35 9.25
C TYR A 411 6.48 11.88 9.90
N ARG A 412 7.22 10.99 10.58
CA ARG A 412 8.50 11.33 11.24
C ARG A 412 9.59 11.64 10.23
N GLU A 413 9.78 10.78 9.24
CA GLU A 413 10.84 10.91 8.23
C GLU A 413 10.59 12.11 7.32
N SER A 414 9.33 12.49 7.15
CA SER A 414 8.93 13.70 6.44
C SER A 414 9.01 14.97 7.26
N GLY A 415 9.47 14.89 8.52
CA GLY A 415 9.63 16.05 9.39
C GLY A 415 8.33 16.80 9.68
N LEU A 416 7.18 16.13 9.54
CA LEU A 416 5.88 16.74 9.81
C LEU A 416 5.70 16.92 11.31
N ALA A 417 4.88 17.90 11.69
CA ALA A 417 4.54 18.15 13.07
C ALA A 417 3.06 18.48 13.23
N ASP A 418 2.49 18.10 14.37
CA ASP A 418 1.21 18.64 14.80
C ASP A 418 1.43 20.06 15.38
N PRO A 419 0.62 21.06 15.00
CA PRO A 419 0.80 22.43 15.47
C PRO A 419 0.69 22.61 16.99
N GLU A 420 0.00 21.70 17.70
CA GLU A 420 -0.24 21.77 19.13
C GLU A 420 0.73 20.89 19.93
N LEU A 421 1.00 19.68 19.44
CA LEU A 421 1.75 18.63 20.11
C LEU A 421 3.21 18.52 19.64
N GLY A 422 3.56 19.17 18.53
CA GLY A 422 4.91 19.21 17.99
C GLY A 422 5.25 18.06 17.03
N PRO A 423 6.55 17.80 16.79
CA PRO A 423 7.00 16.87 15.75
C PRO A 423 6.62 15.42 16.06
N PHE A 424 6.33 14.66 15.00
CA PHE A 424 6.12 13.21 15.11
C PHE A 424 7.45 12.51 15.41
N VAL A 425 7.74 12.30 16.68
CA VAL A 425 8.95 11.61 17.15
C VAL A 425 8.58 10.35 17.93
N LEU A 426 9.54 9.43 18.04
CA LEU A 426 9.42 8.31 18.96
C LEU A 426 9.60 8.82 20.39
N GLY A 427 8.77 8.31 21.31
CA GLY A 427 8.80 8.64 22.72
C GLY A 427 10.10 8.19 23.41
N GLY A 428 10.30 8.69 24.64
CA GLY A 428 11.51 8.48 25.44
C GLY A 428 11.84 7.00 25.79
N PRO A 429 12.88 6.78 26.61
CA PRO A 429 13.73 5.59 26.63
C PRO A 429 13.09 4.24 27.02
N MET A 430 11.78 4.18 27.28
CA MET A 430 11.12 2.95 27.74
C MET A 430 10.41 2.17 26.62
N ASP A 431 9.84 2.81 25.58
CA ASP A 431 8.98 2.08 24.63
C ASP A 431 9.15 2.41 23.13
N ASN A 432 9.92 3.44 22.75
CA ASN A 432 10.14 3.82 21.35
C ASN A 432 8.83 3.92 20.51
N LEU A 433 7.72 4.32 21.16
CA LEU A 433 6.39 4.41 20.56
C LEU A 433 6.13 5.80 19.96
N PRO A 434 5.38 5.90 18.85
CA PRO A 434 5.08 7.17 18.21
C PRO A 434 3.93 7.92 18.92
N LEU A 435 4.17 8.41 20.14
CA LEU A 435 3.13 8.97 21.03
C LEU A 435 2.36 10.16 20.42
N VAL A 436 3.06 11.12 19.81
CA VAL A 436 2.40 12.29 19.18
C VAL A 436 1.49 11.84 18.05
N PHE A 437 1.98 10.93 17.19
CA PHE A 437 1.18 10.36 16.09
C PHE A 437 -0.09 9.70 16.61
N ALA A 438 0.04 8.84 17.64
CA ALA A 438 -1.09 8.12 18.22
C ALA A 438 -2.14 9.07 18.80
N GLN A 439 -1.72 10.14 19.49
CA GLN A 439 -2.63 11.13 20.08
C GLN A 439 -3.39 11.92 19.00
N VAL A 440 -2.68 12.38 17.96
CA VAL A 440 -3.28 13.11 16.85
C VAL A 440 -4.26 12.23 16.08
N LEU A 441 -3.83 11.01 15.73
CA LEU A 441 -4.65 10.06 15.01
C LEU A 441 -5.90 9.65 15.82
N GLN A 442 -5.75 9.39 17.12
CA GLN A 442 -6.89 9.07 17.98
C GLN A 442 -7.90 10.21 18.02
N ARG A 443 -7.43 11.46 18.18
CA ARG A 443 -8.29 12.66 18.21
C ARG A 443 -9.07 12.81 16.90
N GLU A 444 -8.44 12.55 15.77
CA GLU A 444 -9.06 12.68 14.45
C GLU A 444 -10.04 11.53 14.17
N LEU A 445 -9.66 10.28 14.45
CA LEU A 445 -10.55 9.13 14.28
C LEU A 445 -11.77 9.22 15.20
N ALA A 446 -11.63 9.76 16.41
CA ALA A 446 -12.75 9.98 17.32
C ALA A 446 -13.77 11.00 16.81
N ALA A 447 -13.40 11.83 15.82
CA ALA A 447 -14.28 12.81 15.18
C ALA A 447 -14.91 12.30 13.87
N PHE A 448 -14.76 11.00 13.54
CA PHE A 448 -15.33 10.46 12.31
C PHE A 448 -16.88 10.44 12.33
N ASP A 449 -17.49 10.48 13.51
CA ASP A 449 -18.95 10.50 13.69
C ASP A 449 -19.61 11.77 13.13
N VAL A 450 -18.86 12.88 13.09
CA VAL A 450 -19.35 14.18 12.62
C VAL A 450 -19.00 14.49 11.16
N LEU A 451 -18.33 13.58 10.44
CA LEU A 451 -17.95 13.78 9.03
C LEU A 451 -19.13 14.15 8.12
N PRO A 452 -20.34 13.58 8.24
CA PRO A 452 -21.50 14.02 7.46
C PRO A 452 -21.80 15.52 7.56
N SER A 453 -21.35 16.19 8.63
CA SER A 453 -21.55 17.63 8.84
C SER A 453 -20.30 18.49 8.59
N THR A 454 -19.12 17.89 8.45
CA THR A 454 -17.84 18.61 8.36
C THR A 454 -17.04 18.32 7.09
N ALA A 455 -17.32 17.21 6.41
CA ALA A 455 -16.68 16.81 5.17
C ALA A 455 -17.06 17.74 4.02
N GLU A 456 -16.27 17.73 2.94
CA GLU A 456 -16.54 18.57 1.77
C GLU A 456 -17.77 18.07 1.00
N GLU A 457 -17.98 16.75 0.94
CA GLU A 457 -19.22 16.14 0.40
C GLU A 457 -20.43 16.27 1.34
N GLY A 458 -20.22 16.60 2.61
CA GLY A 458 -21.28 16.88 3.59
C GLY A 458 -22.39 15.82 3.61
N ASP A 459 -23.61 16.25 3.25
CA ASP A 459 -24.83 15.43 3.29
C ASP A 459 -24.79 14.20 2.35
N GLU A 460 -23.88 14.15 1.37
CA GLU A 460 -23.68 12.96 0.53
C GLU A 460 -23.03 11.80 1.31
N ILE A 461 -22.33 12.09 2.42
CA ILE A 461 -21.86 11.08 3.37
C ILE A 461 -23.04 10.66 4.26
N SER A 462 -23.85 9.75 3.74
CA SER A 462 -25.11 9.33 4.37
C SER A 462 -24.95 8.49 5.65
N VAL A 463 -23.78 7.87 5.85
CA VAL A 463 -23.46 7.04 7.02
C VAL A 463 -22.14 7.50 7.61
N ALA A 464 -22.16 7.90 8.88
CA ALA A 464 -20.93 8.25 9.58
C ALA A 464 -20.00 7.02 9.64
N PRO A 465 -18.70 7.17 9.31
CA PRO A 465 -17.78 6.04 9.30
C PRO A 465 -17.60 5.38 10.66
N GLY A 466 -17.39 4.06 10.64
CA GLY A 466 -17.08 3.30 11.84
C GLY A 466 -15.57 3.24 12.10
N VAL A 467 -15.16 3.03 13.34
CA VAL A 467 -13.75 2.99 13.75
C VAL A 467 -13.50 1.91 14.80
N PHE A 468 -12.45 1.11 14.58
CA PHE A 468 -11.80 0.28 15.59
C PHE A 468 -10.29 0.60 15.64
N ALA A 469 -9.86 1.35 16.65
CA ALA A 469 -8.49 1.85 16.75
C ALA A 469 -7.81 1.46 18.07
N PRO A 470 -7.22 0.25 18.15
CA PRO A 470 -6.53 -0.21 19.34
C PRO A 470 -5.17 0.48 19.48
N SER A 471 -4.68 0.63 20.72
CA SER A 471 -3.32 1.09 20.98
C SER A 471 -2.28 -0.01 20.76
N CYS A 472 -2.32 -0.66 19.60
CA CYS A 472 -1.34 -1.66 19.14
C CYS A 472 -0.37 -1.05 18.13
N SER A 473 0.72 -1.77 17.81
CA SER A 473 1.80 -1.28 16.95
C SER A 473 1.97 -2.05 15.64
N ARG A 474 1.17 -3.09 15.44
CA ARG A 474 1.26 -3.99 14.30
C ARG A 474 0.62 -3.35 13.08
N HIS A 475 1.29 -3.53 11.95
CA HIS A 475 0.85 -3.15 10.62
C HIS A 475 0.29 -4.39 9.91
N ASP A 476 -0.61 -4.20 8.93
CA ASP A 476 -1.27 -5.25 8.14
C ASP A 476 -1.93 -6.34 8.99
N THR A 477 -3.13 -6.03 9.43
CA THR A 477 -3.76 -6.75 10.53
C THR A 477 -5.05 -7.45 10.14
N ILE A 478 -5.73 -6.99 9.09
CA ILE A 478 -7.03 -7.54 8.66
C ILE A 478 -6.93 -8.94 8.01
N HIS A 479 -5.73 -9.37 7.62
CA HIS A 479 -5.45 -10.69 7.04
C HIS A 479 -4.77 -11.66 8.01
N ASN A 480 -4.53 -11.23 9.25
CA ASN A 480 -3.87 -12.02 10.27
C ASN A 480 -4.91 -12.48 11.32
N ASP A 481 -4.97 -13.79 11.58
CA ASP A 481 -5.94 -14.37 12.51
C ASP A 481 -5.73 -13.83 13.95
N ASP A 482 -4.50 -13.82 14.45
CA ASP A 482 -4.20 -13.34 15.79
C ASP A 482 -4.59 -11.87 15.96
N GLU A 483 -4.37 -11.05 14.93
CA GLU A 483 -4.70 -9.62 14.96
C GLU A 483 -6.21 -9.33 14.86
N VAL A 484 -6.94 -10.09 14.05
CA VAL A 484 -8.40 -9.93 13.90
C VAL A 484 -9.15 -10.45 15.12
N TYR A 485 -8.76 -11.60 15.66
CA TYR A 485 -9.49 -12.28 16.73
C TYR A 485 -8.90 -12.09 18.13
N GLY A 486 -7.60 -11.78 18.24
CA GLY A 486 -6.88 -11.61 19.50
C GLY A 486 -6.77 -10.17 19.99
N THR A 487 -7.17 -9.19 19.18
CA THR A 487 -7.12 -7.76 19.56
C THR A 487 -8.46 -7.27 20.09
N SER A 488 -8.44 -6.59 21.24
CA SER A 488 -9.66 -6.01 21.84
C SER A 488 -9.39 -4.68 22.54
N ILE A 489 -10.45 -3.90 22.71
CA ILE A 489 -10.45 -2.63 23.46
C ILE A 489 -11.55 -2.71 24.53
N ASP A 490 -11.22 -2.43 25.79
CA ASP A 490 -12.17 -2.33 26.91
C ASP A 490 -12.19 -0.89 27.46
N PRO A 491 -12.87 0.04 26.77
CA PRO A 491 -12.82 1.45 27.12
C PRO A 491 -13.50 1.77 28.47
N THR A 492 -14.40 0.90 28.93
CA THR A 492 -15.16 1.08 30.19
C THR A 492 -14.62 0.23 31.34
N GLY A 493 -13.67 -0.69 31.07
CA GLY A 493 -13.18 -1.67 32.02
C GLY A 493 -14.22 -2.73 32.41
N THR A 494 -15.28 -2.89 31.60
CA THR A 494 -16.40 -3.80 31.89
C THR A 494 -16.47 -4.97 30.93
N ALA A 495 -16.15 -4.76 29.65
CA ALA A 495 -16.24 -5.79 28.63
C ALA A 495 -15.33 -5.44 27.44
N PRO A 496 -14.45 -6.37 27.01
CA PRO A 496 -13.67 -6.17 25.81
C PRO A 496 -14.57 -6.18 24.56
N LEU A 497 -14.27 -5.26 23.64
CA LEU A 497 -14.87 -5.18 22.32
C LEU A 497 -13.87 -5.66 21.28
N PHE A 498 -14.28 -6.59 20.42
CA PHE A 498 -13.46 -7.10 19.31
C PHE A 498 -13.86 -6.46 17.99
N PHE A 499 -12.98 -6.56 17.00
CA PHE A 499 -13.18 -5.94 15.69
C PHE A 499 -14.54 -6.28 15.06
N PHE A 500 -14.90 -7.56 14.95
CA PHE A 500 -16.16 -7.96 14.31
C PHE A 500 -17.41 -7.53 15.10
N ASP A 501 -17.32 -7.46 16.42
CA ASP A 501 -18.45 -6.97 17.24
C ASP A 501 -18.73 -5.50 16.95
N VAL A 502 -17.69 -4.68 16.86
CA VAL A 502 -17.80 -3.25 16.56
C VAL A 502 -18.22 -3.02 15.11
N PHE A 503 -17.62 -3.77 14.17
CA PHE A 503 -17.96 -3.69 12.75
C PHE A 503 -19.44 -4.03 12.51
N GLU A 504 -19.95 -5.13 13.06
CA GLU A 504 -21.37 -5.51 12.90
C GLU A 504 -22.31 -4.55 13.66
N SER A 505 -21.89 -4.04 14.82
CA SER A 505 -22.63 -3.01 15.55
C SER A 505 -22.81 -1.74 14.73
N TRP A 506 -21.73 -1.27 14.09
CA TRP A 506 -21.76 -0.13 13.16
C TRP A 506 -22.65 -0.43 11.95
N ARG A 507 -22.41 -1.56 11.27
CA ARG A 507 -23.11 -1.94 10.02
C ARG A 507 -24.62 -2.09 10.22
N THR A 508 -25.05 -2.55 11.40
CA THR A 508 -26.48 -2.72 11.73
C THR A 508 -27.10 -1.49 12.41
N GLY A 509 -26.31 -0.46 12.73
CA GLY A 509 -26.75 0.71 13.47
C GLY A 509 -27.12 0.42 14.94
N VAL A 510 -26.59 -0.66 15.52
CA VAL A 510 -26.88 -1.12 16.88
C VAL A 510 -25.58 -1.17 17.69
N GLY A 511 -25.33 -0.15 18.52
CA GLY A 511 -24.20 -0.12 19.45
C GLY A 511 -23.17 0.97 19.13
N SER A 512 -21.95 0.80 19.63
CA SER A 512 -20.85 1.75 19.41
C SER A 512 -20.31 1.63 17.99
N SER A 513 -20.26 2.75 17.26
CA SER A 513 -19.68 2.85 15.92
C SER A 513 -18.21 3.25 15.91
N ILE A 514 -17.75 3.94 16.96
CA ILE A 514 -16.37 4.41 17.11
C ILE A 514 -15.82 3.88 18.43
N VAL A 515 -14.80 3.03 18.33
CA VAL A 515 -14.10 2.45 19.48
C VAL A 515 -12.61 2.68 19.30
N THR A 516 -12.05 3.60 20.08
CA THR A 516 -10.61 3.87 20.12
C THR A 516 -10.07 3.60 21.52
N SER A 517 -8.82 3.16 21.62
CA SER A 517 -8.11 3.19 22.89
C SER A 517 -7.97 4.63 23.38
N MET A 518 -8.31 4.86 24.65
CA MET A 518 -8.28 6.16 25.33
C MET A 518 -7.15 6.23 26.37
N ASP A 519 -6.63 5.08 26.82
CA ASP A 519 -5.56 5.04 27.80
C ASP A 519 -4.17 5.13 27.11
N PRO A 520 -3.41 6.22 27.31
CA PRO A 520 -2.06 6.33 26.77
C PRO A 520 -1.09 5.28 27.34
N MET A 521 -1.43 4.64 28.48
CA MET A 521 -0.70 3.51 29.05
C MET A 521 -1.15 2.16 28.47
N ARG A 522 -2.06 2.14 27.49
CA ARG A 522 -2.53 0.94 26.77
C ARG A 522 -3.24 -0.10 27.64
N ARG A 523 -3.69 0.27 28.84
CA ARG A 523 -4.31 -0.70 29.77
C ARG A 523 -5.72 -1.11 29.36
N ASP A 524 -6.35 -0.32 28.48
CA ASP A 524 -7.65 -0.59 27.89
C ASP A 524 -7.56 -1.42 26.60
N THR A 525 -6.36 -1.84 26.18
CA THR A 525 -6.15 -2.56 24.93
C THR A 525 -5.41 -3.86 25.18
N VAL A 526 -5.92 -4.95 24.60
CA VAL A 526 -5.17 -6.20 24.44
C VAL A 526 -4.74 -6.29 22.98
N CYS A 527 -3.44 -6.41 22.75
CA CYS A 527 -2.89 -6.65 21.42
C CYS A 527 -2.62 -8.13 21.21
N ALA A 528 -2.75 -8.56 19.97
CA ALA A 528 -2.26 -9.86 19.54
C ALA A 528 -0.75 -10.03 19.84
N PRO A 529 -0.30 -11.27 20.08
CA PRO A 529 1.09 -11.58 20.47
C PRO A 529 2.19 -11.23 19.44
#